data_AF-A0A821BNY1-F1
#
_entry.id   AF-A0A821BNY1-F1
#
_cell.length_a   1.000
_cell.length_b   1.000
_cell.length_c   1.000
_cell.angle_alpha   90.00
_cell.angle_beta   90.00
_cell.angle_gamma   90.00
#
_symmetry.space_group_name_H-M   'P 1'
#
loop_
_entity.id
_entity.type
_entity.pdbx_description
1 polymer ?
#
loop_
_entity_poly.entity_id
_entity_poly.type
_entity_poly.pdbx_seq_one_letter_code
_entity_poly.pdbx_strand_id
1 'polypeptide(L)'
;MGLLTEGCPLTWEETKKYAQYVREHGVEQFINIYKQLKDRRNDCLKWGDEVEFIMVRFDHEKKKVHLVLKAHKLLPILTKPEDENPDNCTTLWRPEYADYMIEGTPGQPYGYLPIHFNMVEANMRLRRQQGQELLDKDEYVMSTSNFPRNGCPDCTWPICKPETDTSASASLFFPDQLIFPNHSRFKILTRNLRLRRD
;
A
#
# COMPACT_ATOMS: atom_id res chain seq x y z
N MET A 1 -7.34 -2.04 -0.90
CA MET A 1 -6.72 -1.31 -2.04
C MET A 1 -7.12 -1.78 -3.47
N GLY A 2 -7.17 -0.86 -4.46
CA GLY A 2 -7.62 -1.10 -5.85
C GLY A 2 -6.63 -1.87 -6.76
N LEU A 3 -7.11 -2.35 -7.91
CA LEU A 3 -6.36 -3.17 -8.87
C LEU A 3 -5.07 -2.47 -9.34
N LEU A 4 -3.92 -3.08 -9.05
CA LEU A 4 -2.60 -2.63 -9.50
C LEU A 4 -2.19 -3.45 -10.73
N THR A 5 -2.79 -3.14 -11.87
CA THR A 5 -2.36 -3.70 -13.15
C THR A 5 -1.17 -2.93 -13.69
N GLU A 6 -0.17 -3.66 -14.18
CA GLU A 6 0.97 -3.08 -14.87
C GLU A 6 0.54 -2.32 -16.13
N GLY A 7 1.16 -1.16 -16.37
CA GLY A 7 0.89 -0.32 -17.52
C GLY A 7 1.88 0.84 -17.61
N CYS A 8 1.84 1.58 -18.73
CA CYS A 8 2.66 2.77 -18.96
C CYS A 8 1.91 4.01 -18.46
N PRO A 9 2.28 4.60 -17.31
CA PRO A 9 1.56 5.76 -16.80
C PRO A 9 1.95 7.02 -17.60
N LEU A 10 0.96 7.89 -17.80
CA LEU A 10 1.13 9.16 -18.51
C LEU A 10 1.79 10.21 -17.61
N THR A 11 2.61 11.08 -18.21
CA THR A 11 3.09 12.31 -17.57
C THR A 11 1.93 13.27 -17.30
N TRP A 12 2.16 14.32 -16.49
CA TRP A 12 1.12 15.33 -16.24
C TRP A 12 0.63 16.00 -17.53
N GLU A 13 1.54 16.41 -18.42
CA GLU A 13 1.18 17.06 -19.68
C GLU A 13 0.34 16.17 -20.60
N GLU A 14 0.60 14.86 -20.61
CA GLU A 14 -0.21 13.90 -21.34
C GLU A 14 -1.55 13.65 -20.64
N THR A 15 -1.52 13.41 -19.32
CA THR A 15 -2.72 13.15 -18.50
C THR A 15 -3.73 14.29 -18.61
N LYS A 16 -3.25 15.55 -18.59
CA LYS A 16 -4.08 16.75 -18.68
C LYS A 16 -4.92 16.78 -19.96
N LYS A 17 -4.40 16.28 -21.08
CA LYS A 17 -5.11 16.22 -22.38
C LYS A 17 -6.33 15.30 -22.32
N TYR A 18 -6.27 14.25 -21.52
CA TYR A 18 -7.34 13.25 -21.36
C TYR A 18 -8.21 13.50 -20.12
N ALA A 19 -7.97 14.55 -19.35
CA ALA A 19 -8.68 14.78 -18.08
C ALA A 19 -10.20 14.91 -18.26
N GLN A 20 -10.66 15.53 -19.35
CA GLN A 20 -12.09 15.62 -19.68
C GLN A 20 -12.67 14.26 -20.08
N TYR A 21 -11.99 13.57 -21.00
CA TYR A 21 -12.34 12.22 -21.45
C TYR A 21 -12.52 11.24 -20.28
N VAL A 22 -11.56 11.23 -19.33
CA VAL A 22 -11.63 10.35 -18.14
C VAL A 22 -12.81 10.70 -17.24
N ARG A 23 -13.12 11.99 -17.05
CA ARG A 23 -14.28 12.40 -16.23
C ARG A 23 -15.60 11.98 -16.88
N GLU A 24 -15.75 12.24 -18.17
CA GLU A 24 -16.97 11.90 -18.93
C GLU A 24 -17.23 10.39 -18.89
N HIS A 25 -16.24 9.59 -19.27
CA HIS A 25 -16.39 8.13 -19.25
C HIS A 25 -16.47 7.55 -17.84
N GLY A 26 -15.86 8.17 -16.83
CA GLY A 26 -16.05 7.79 -15.44
C GLY A 26 -17.50 7.97 -14.98
N VAL A 27 -18.15 9.07 -15.39
CA VAL A 27 -19.58 9.31 -15.10
C VAL A 27 -20.46 8.32 -15.86
N GLU A 28 -20.16 8.03 -17.13
CA GLU A 28 -20.89 7.01 -17.90
C GLU A 28 -20.80 5.62 -17.25
N GLN A 29 -19.59 5.20 -16.86
CA GLN A 29 -19.36 3.94 -16.15
C GLN A 29 -20.15 3.91 -14.84
N PHE A 30 -20.12 4.99 -14.06
CA PHE A 30 -20.89 5.11 -12.83
C PHE A 30 -22.40 4.95 -13.09
N ILE A 31 -22.95 5.64 -14.09
CA ILE A 31 -24.37 5.55 -14.46
C ILE A 31 -24.74 4.12 -14.87
N ASN A 32 -23.88 3.46 -15.64
CA ASN A 32 -24.11 2.08 -16.09
C ASN A 32 -24.12 1.11 -14.91
N ILE A 33 -23.14 1.20 -14.00
CA ILE A 33 -23.08 0.39 -12.77
C ILE A 33 -24.32 0.66 -11.91
N TYR A 34 -24.69 1.93 -11.72
CA TYR A 34 -25.88 2.30 -10.96
C TYR A 34 -27.15 1.70 -11.57
N LYS A 35 -27.38 1.83 -12.87
CA LYS A 35 -28.54 1.26 -13.56
C LYS A 35 -28.60 -0.27 -13.43
N GLN A 36 -27.44 -0.93 -13.51
CA GLN A 36 -27.33 -2.38 -13.38
C GLN A 36 -27.61 -2.88 -11.96
N LEU A 37 -27.21 -2.12 -10.93
CA LEU A 37 -27.20 -2.59 -9.54
C LEU A 37 -28.23 -1.92 -8.62
N LYS A 38 -28.90 -0.82 -9.03
CA LYS A 38 -29.85 -0.06 -8.17
C LYS A 38 -30.98 -0.89 -7.57
N ASP A 39 -31.41 -1.92 -8.28
CA ASP A 39 -32.53 -2.78 -7.87
C ASP A 39 -32.05 -4.10 -7.25
N ARG A 40 -30.74 -4.25 -7.01
CA ARG A 40 -30.18 -5.39 -6.28
C ARG A 40 -30.74 -5.41 -4.86
N ARG A 41 -31.17 -6.59 -4.41
CA ARG A 41 -31.74 -6.85 -3.08
C ARG A 41 -31.14 -8.14 -2.52
N ASN A 42 -31.39 -8.39 -1.24
CA ASN A 42 -30.95 -9.62 -0.54
C ASN A 42 -29.43 -9.79 -0.47
N ASP A 43 -28.68 -8.68 -0.40
CA ASP A 43 -27.26 -8.74 -0.08
C ASP A 43 -27.05 -9.08 1.40
N CYS A 44 -26.15 -10.02 1.65
CA CYS A 44 -25.67 -10.29 3.00
C CYS A 44 -24.70 -9.19 3.42
N LEU A 45 -24.77 -8.74 4.68
CA LEU A 45 -23.76 -7.85 5.25
C LEU A 45 -22.41 -8.56 5.26
N LYS A 46 -21.51 -8.08 4.40
CA LYS A 46 -20.11 -8.46 4.32
C LYS A 46 -19.28 -7.25 4.71
N TRP A 47 -18.20 -7.48 5.45
CA TRP A 47 -17.32 -6.43 5.91
C TRP A 47 -15.91 -6.97 6.11
N GLY A 48 -14.94 -6.08 6.27
CA GLY A 48 -13.54 -6.45 6.45
C GLY A 48 -12.77 -5.27 7.02
N ASP A 49 -11.55 -5.52 7.45
CA ASP A 49 -10.60 -4.53 7.92
C ASP A 49 -9.39 -4.45 6.98
N GLU A 50 -8.80 -3.27 6.86
CA GLU A 50 -7.51 -3.07 6.19
C GLU A 50 -6.53 -2.51 7.23
N VAL A 51 -5.33 -3.08 7.32
CA VAL A 51 -4.30 -2.66 8.28
C VAL A 51 -2.99 -2.43 7.54
N GLU A 52 -2.47 -1.22 7.66
CA GLU A 52 -1.16 -0.83 7.18
C GLU A 52 -0.10 -1.04 8.27
N PHE A 53 1.07 -1.54 7.86
CA PHE A 53 2.22 -1.74 8.71
C PHE A 53 3.41 -0.93 8.20
N ILE A 54 4.18 -0.37 9.12
CA ILE A 54 5.49 0.25 8.88
C ILE A 54 6.56 -0.73 9.35
N MET A 55 7.53 -1.02 8.48
CA MET A 55 8.68 -1.85 8.81
C MET A 55 9.82 -0.99 9.35
N VAL A 56 10.34 -1.35 10.53
CA VAL A 56 11.43 -0.64 11.19
C VAL A 56 12.56 -1.59 11.60
N ARG A 57 13.77 -1.05 11.76
CA ARG A 57 14.95 -1.74 12.29
C ARG A 57 15.44 -1.02 13.54
N PHE A 58 15.64 -1.76 14.63
CA PHE A 58 16.28 -1.27 15.84
C PHE A 58 17.78 -1.54 15.78
N ASP A 59 18.58 -0.48 15.74
CA ASP A 59 20.02 -0.53 15.98
C ASP A 59 20.24 -0.31 17.48
N HIS A 60 20.29 -1.41 18.24
CA HIS A 60 20.41 -1.37 19.70
C HIS A 60 21.75 -0.79 20.17
N GLU A 61 22.83 -1.02 19.43
CA GLU A 61 24.16 -0.51 19.75
C GLU A 61 24.22 1.01 19.62
N LYS A 62 23.71 1.55 18.51
CA LYS A 62 23.70 3.00 18.24
C LYS A 62 22.47 3.70 18.84
N LYS A 63 21.54 2.95 19.45
CA LYS A 63 20.26 3.44 19.98
C LYS A 63 19.47 4.22 18.92
N LYS A 64 19.41 3.68 17.70
CA LYS A 64 18.71 4.29 16.56
C LYS A 64 17.61 3.35 16.05
N VAL A 65 16.60 3.94 15.42
CA VAL A 65 15.55 3.22 14.71
C VAL A 65 15.49 3.76 13.28
N HIS A 66 15.38 2.86 12.31
CA HIS A 66 15.36 3.19 10.88
C HIS A 66 14.14 2.58 10.20
N LEU A 67 13.61 3.23 9.16
CA LEU A 67 12.64 2.65 8.23
C LEU A 67 13.32 1.60 7.35
N VAL A 68 12.71 0.43 7.20
CA VAL A 68 13.25 -0.68 6.42
C VAL A 68 12.60 -0.74 5.04
N LEU A 69 13.40 -0.57 3.98
CA LEU A 69 12.92 -0.53 2.59
C LEU A 69 12.93 -1.95 2.00
N LYS A 70 11.86 -2.72 2.26
CA LYS A 70 11.79 -4.13 1.85
C LYS A 70 10.46 -4.57 1.26
N ALA A 71 9.42 -3.73 1.22
CA ALA A 71 8.09 -4.16 0.73
C ALA A 71 8.17 -4.81 -0.64
N HIS A 72 9.00 -4.28 -1.56
CA HIS A 72 9.24 -4.85 -2.89
C HIS A 72 9.78 -6.29 -2.89
N LYS A 73 10.43 -6.74 -1.81
CA LYS A 73 10.93 -8.11 -1.64
C LYS A 73 9.95 -9.00 -0.91
N LEU A 74 9.23 -8.48 0.08
CA LEU A 74 8.31 -9.30 0.88
C LEU A 74 7.00 -9.56 0.16
N LEU A 75 6.47 -8.58 -0.58
CA LEU A 75 5.16 -8.72 -1.21
C LEU A 75 5.07 -9.90 -2.18
N PRO A 76 6.06 -10.18 -3.06
CA PRO A 76 6.02 -11.39 -3.90
C PRO A 76 5.94 -12.71 -3.12
N ILE A 77 6.42 -12.73 -1.87
CA ILE A 77 6.35 -13.90 -0.98
C ILE A 77 4.96 -13.94 -0.32
N LEU A 78 4.49 -12.79 0.17
CA LEU A 78 3.23 -12.66 0.89
C LEU A 78 1.99 -12.84 0.00
N THR A 79 2.07 -12.52 -1.30
CA THR A 79 0.96 -12.70 -2.25
C THR A 79 0.90 -14.10 -2.84
N LYS A 80 1.99 -14.88 -2.74
CA LYS A 80 2.05 -16.23 -3.31
C LYS A 80 0.89 -17.16 -2.90
N PRO A 81 0.41 -17.18 -1.63
CA PRO A 81 -0.76 -17.99 -1.28
C PRO A 81 -2.05 -17.58 -2.01
N GLU A 82 -2.23 -16.29 -2.31
CA GLU A 82 -3.35 -15.79 -3.12
C GLU A 82 -3.19 -16.19 -4.58
N ASP A 83 -1.97 -16.11 -5.13
CA ASP A 83 -1.68 -16.49 -6.51
C ASP A 83 -1.89 -18.00 -6.75
N GLU A 84 -1.56 -18.84 -5.77
CA GLU A 84 -1.69 -20.30 -5.84
C GLU A 84 -3.11 -20.81 -5.52
N ASN A 85 -3.81 -20.15 -4.59
CA ASN A 85 -5.15 -20.56 -4.15
C ASN A 85 -6.02 -19.36 -3.75
N PRO A 86 -6.53 -18.59 -4.73
CA PRO A 86 -7.24 -17.34 -4.46
C PRO A 86 -8.53 -17.54 -3.65
N ASP A 87 -9.21 -18.68 -3.83
CA ASP A 87 -10.50 -18.95 -3.19
C ASP A 87 -10.37 -19.36 -1.70
N ASN A 88 -9.17 -19.75 -1.25
CA ASN A 88 -8.94 -20.26 0.10
C ASN A 88 -7.78 -19.56 0.82
N CYS A 89 -7.45 -18.33 0.41
CA CYS A 89 -6.46 -17.54 1.11
C CYS A 89 -7.03 -17.01 2.43
N THR A 90 -6.24 -17.03 3.51
CA THR A 90 -6.65 -16.53 4.83
C THR A 90 -6.39 -15.03 5.03
N THR A 91 -5.47 -14.46 4.23
CA THR A 91 -4.93 -13.11 4.38
C THR A 91 -4.50 -12.59 3.02
N LEU A 92 -4.88 -11.37 2.63
CA LEU A 92 -4.39 -10.74 1.41
C LEU A 92 -3.38 -9.65 1.75
N TRP A 93 -2.44 -9.44 0.84
CA TRP A 93 -1.36 -8.47 1.00
C TRP A 93 -1.27 -7.55 -0.21
N ARG A 94 -1.11 -6.25 0.03
CA ARG A 94 -1.04 -5.23 -1.03
C ARG A 94 0.13 -4.29 -0.78
N PRO A 95 0.76 -3.76 -1.84
CA PRO A 95 1.71 -2.67 -1.68
C PRO A 95 0.99 -1.40 -1.27
N GLU A 96 1.70 -0.59 -0.50
CA GLU A 96 1.32 0.78 -0.17
C GLU A 96 2.27 1.78 -0.85
N TYR A 97 2.03 3.08 -0.65
CA TYR A 97 2.84 4.14 -1.24
C TYR A 97 4.35 3.97 -1.03
N ALA A 98 4.74 3.57 0.18
CA ALA A 98 6.12 3.53 0.59
C ALA A 98 6.69 2.10 0.63
N ASP A 99 7.97 1.96 0.29
CA ASP A 99 8.68 0.67 0.31
C ASP A 99 8.97 0.15 1.73
N TYR A 100 8.72 0.98 2.75
CA TYR A 100 8.69 0.54 4.15
C TYR A 100 7.29 0.16 4.64
N MET A 101 6.28 0.13 3.76
CA MET A 101 4.90 -0.19 4.11
C MET A 101 4.39 -1.45 3.43
N ILE A 102 3.54 -2.18 4.15
CA ILE A 102 2.72 -3.28 3.60
C ILE A 102 1.31 -3.16 4.17
N GLU A 103 0.29 -3.42 3.35
CA GLU A 103 -1.12 -3.48 3.76
C GLU A 103 -1.56 -4.94 3.81
N GLY A 104 -2.23 -5.32 4.89
CA GLY A 104 -2.84 -6.64 5.04
C GLY A 104 -4.33 -6.55 5.30
N THR A 105 -5.10 -7.45 4.67
CA THR A 105 -6.57 -7.57 4.83
C THR A 105 -6.95 -9.05 5.06
N PRO A 106 -8.15 -9.37 5.56
CA PRO A 106 -8.60 -10.76 5.62
C PRO A 106 -8.74 -11.33 4.20
N GLY A 107 -8.43 -12.62 4.05
CA GLY A 107 -8.52 -13.36 2.79
C GLY A 107 -9.89 -13.33 2.11
N GLN A 108 -10.94 -13.30 2.93
CA GLN A 108 -12.33 -13.18 2.52
C GLN A 108 -13.04 -12.22 3.47
N PRO A 109 -14.09 -11.52 3.01
CA PRO A 109 -14.87 -10.65 3.89
C PRO A 109 -15.54 -11.47 4.99
N TYR A 110 -15.57 -10.92 6.21
CA TYR A 110 -16.31 -11.45 7.33
C TYR A 110 -17.83 -11.44 7.05
N GLY A 111 -18.54 -12.39 7.66
CA GLY A 111 -19.99 -12.45 7.60
C GLY A 111 -20.68 -11.53 8.61
N TYR A 112 -22.02 -11.49 8.50
CA TYR A 112 -22.88 -10.60 9.29
C TYR A 112 -23.15 -11.07 10.72
N LEU A 113 -22.89 -12.34 11.03
CA LEU A 113 -23.16 -12.88 12.37
C LEU A 113 -22.15 -12.34 13.39
N PRO A 114 -22.58 -12.00 14.63
CA PRO A 114 -21.68 -11.50 15.67
C PRO A 114 -20.49 -12.41 15.99
N ILE A 115 -20.59 -13.72 15.73
CA ILE A 115 -19.49 -14.67 15.92
C ILE A 115 -18.23 -14.31 15.11
N HIS A 116 -18.37 -13.62 13.97
CA HIS A 116 -17.24 -13.21 13.14
C HIS A 116 -16.36 -12.15 13.81
N PHE A 117 -16.86 -11.40 14.81
CA PHE A 117 -16.02 -10.47 15.57
C PHE A 117 -14.87 -11.18 16.28
N ASN A 118 -15.06 -12.44 16.68
CA ASN A 118 -14.02 -13.24 17.33
C ASN A 118 -12.87 -13.63 16.38
N MET A 119 -13.04 -13.46 15.07
CA MET A 119 -12.03 -13.81 14.07
C MET A 119 -11.09 -12.65 13.73
N VAL A 120 -11.53 -11.40 13.96
CA VAL A 120 -10.82 -10.19 13.51
C VAL A 120 -9.42 -10.11 14.11
N GLU A 121 -9.33 -10.17 15.44
CA GLU A 121 -8.04 -10.07 16.12
C GLU A 121 -7.11 -11.24 15.77
N ALA A 122 -7.64 -12.46 15.69
CA ALA A 122 -6.87 -13.64 15.30
C ALA A 122 -6.29 -13.47 13.88
N ASN A 123 -7.08 -12.96 12.94
CA ASN A 123 -6.63 -12.67 11.58
C ASN A 123 -5.59 -11.53 11.52
N MET A 124 -5.78 -10.46 12.30
CA MET A 124 -4.79 -9.37 12.43
C MET A 124 -3.46 -9.87 13.01
N ARG A 125 -3.52 -10.74 14.03
CA ARG A 125 -2.32 -11.36 14.63
C ARG A 125 -1.60 -12.24 13.62
N LEU A 126 -2.33 -13.04 12.83
CA LEU A 126 -1.77 -13.85 11.76
C LEU A 126 -1.05 -12.99 10.71
N ARG A 127 -1.69 -11.90 10.23
CA ARG A 127 -1.05 -10.96 9.30
C ARG A 127 0.25 -10.39 9.88
N ARG A 128 0.21 -9.93 11.14
CA ARG A 128 1.42 -9.44 11.81
C ARG A 128 2.52 -10.50 11.86
N GLN A 129 2.17 -11.75 12.21
CA GLN A 129 3.12 -12.85 12.27
C GLN A 129 3.74 -13.14 10.90
N GLN A 130 2.94 -13.27 9.85
CA GLN A 130 3.42 -13.51 8.48
C GLN A 130 4.39 -12.41 8.02
N GLY A 131 4.05 -11.14 8.25
CA GLY A 131 4.94 -10.03 7.92
C GLY A 131 6.22 -10.04 8.76
N GLN A 132 6.13 -10.38 10.05
CA GLN A 132 7.26 -10.42 10.98
C GLN A 132 8.25 -11.56 10.67
N GLU A 133 7.76 -12.74 10.25
CA GLU A 133 8.58 -13.92 9.94
C GLU A 133 9.50 -13.71 8.74
N LEU A 134 9.19 -12.74 7.87
CA LEU A 134 10.01 -12.40 6.69
C LEU A 134 11.06 -11.32 6.96
N LEU A 135 11.07 -10.73 8.16
CA LEU A 135 12.01 -9.68 8.53
C LEU A 135 13.28 -10.25 9.17
N ASP A 136 14.37 -9.50 9.06
CA ASP A 136 15.64 -9.90 9.67
C ASP A 136 15.59 -9.74 11.20
N LYS A 137 16.62 -10.26 11.88
CA LYS A 137 16.84 -9.97 13.30
C LYS A 137 16.87 -8.45 13.53
N ASP A 138 16.20 -8.02 14.61
CA ASP A 138 16.04 -6.62 15.02
C ASP A 138 15.18 -5.75 14.09
N GLU A 139 14.50 -6.36 13.11
CA GLU A 139 13.49 -5.71 12.27
C GLU A 139 12.07 -6.11 12.69
N TYR A 140 11.12 -5.17 12.64
CA TYR A 140 9.77 -5.37 13.14
C TYR A 140 8.70 -4.71 12.26
N VAL A 141 7.55 -5.37 12.17
CA VAL A 141 6.31 -4.78 11.62
C VAL A 141 5.56 -4.03 12.71
N MET A 142 5.41 -2.72 12.55
CA MET A 142 4.70 -1.84 13.49
C MET A 142 3.42 -1.30 12.87
N SER A 143 2.32 -1.38 13.61
CA SER A 143 1.04 -0.77 13.22
C SER A 143 0.95 0.63 13.82
N THR A 144 1.86 1.50 13.39
CA THR A 144 1.94 2.91 13.81
C THR A 144 1.48 3.81 12.69
N SER A 145 0.68 4.83 13.00
CA SER A 145 0.17 5.76 11.99
C SER A 145 1.26 6.60 11.30
N ASN A 146 2.41 6.78 11.95
CA ASN A 146 3.54 7.50 11.36
C ASN A 146 4.86 7.05 11.98
N PHE A 147 5.95 7.21 11.24
CA PHE A 147 7.30 7.08 11.77
C PHE A 147 7.82 8.45 12.23
N PRO A 148 8.08 8.66 13.54
CA PRO A 148 8.37 10.00 14.08
C PRO A 148 9.58 10.71 13.46
N ARG A 149 10.52 9.96 12.89
CA ARG A 149 11.73 10.49 12.25
C ARG A 149 11.68 10.43 10.72
N ASN A 150 10.51 10.28 10.11
CA ASN A 150 10.38 10.28 8.66
C ASN A 150 10.91 11.61 8.08
N GLY A 151 11.80 11.52 7.10
CA GLY A 151 12.49 12.68 6.51
C GLY A 151 13.65 13.26 7.34
N CYS A 152 14.00 12.68 8.49
CA CYS A 152 15.21 13.07 9.22
C CYS A 152 16.48 12.49 8.55
N PRO A 153 17.67 13.08 8.81
CA PRO A 153 18.93 12.48 8.39
C PRO A 153 19.09 11.04 8.90
N ASP A 154 19.56 10.16 8.01
CA ASP A 154 19.79 8.74 8.25
C ASP A 154 18.57 8.01 8.85
N CYS A 155 17.35 8.33 8.38
CA CYS A 155 16.12 7.72 8.89
C CYS A 155 15.78 6.35 8.28
N THR A 156 16.51 5.89 7.27
CA THR A 156 16.24 4.64 6.55
C THR A 156 17.36 3.61 6.66
N TRP A 157 17.02 2.36 6.37
CA TRP A 157 17.94 1.25 6.24
C TRP A 157 17.66 0.47 4.94
N PRO A 158 18.61 0.43 3.97
CA PRO A 158 19.86 1.19 3.95
C PRO A 158 19.64 2.72 3.95
N ILE A 159 20.67 3.49 4.30
CA ILE A 159 20.59 4.95 4.33
C ILE A 159 20.38 5.48 2.91
N CYS A 160 19.33 6.26 2.71
CA CYS A 160 19.01 6.94 1.46
C CYS A 160 19.05 8.46 1.68
N LYS A 161 19.54 9.19 0.68
CA LYS A 161 19.63 10.67 0.72
C LYS A 161 18.66 11.27 -0.29
N PRO A 162 17.95 12.36 0.06
CA PRO A 162 17.06 13.04 -0.87
C PRO A 162 17.86 13.73 -1.99
N GLU A 163 17.27 13.76 -3.18
CA GLU A 163 17.74 14.52 -4.34
C GLU A 163 16.60 15.44 -4.79
N THR A 164 16.89 16.68 -5.16
CA THR A 164 15.85 17.67 -5.54
C THR A 164 15.57 17.71 -7.03
N ASP A 165 16.61 17.66 -7.85
CA ASP A 165 16.51 18.08 -9.25
C ASP A 165 15.88 17.01 -10.16
N THR A 166 16.14 15.74 -9.84
CA THR A 166 15.76 14.58 -10.66
C THR A 166 14.64 13.75 -10.03
N SER A 167 14.32 13.99 -8.76
CA SER A 167 13.37 13.16 -8.02
C SER A 167 11.93 13.44 -8.39
N ALA A 168 11.07 12.45 -8.20
CA ALA A 168 9.63 12.58 -8.38
C ALA A 168 9.06 13.60 -7.40
N SER A 169 9.48 13.51 -6.13
CA SER A 169 8.98 14.38 -5.06
C SER A 169 9.58 15.79 -5.05
N ALA A 170 10.80 15.98 -5.59
CA ALA A 170 11.63 17.17 -5.39
C ALA A 170 11.81 17.55 -3.90
N SER A 171 11.69 16.57 -3.00
CA SER A 171 11.71 16.80 -1.56
C SER A 171 13.14 17.02 -1.04
N LEU A 172 13.29 17.97 -0.13
CA LEU A 172 14.53 18.19 0.63
C LEU A 172 14.81 17.10 1.67
N PHE A 173 13.80 16.28 2.00
CA PHE A 173 13.82 15.38 3.16
C PHE A 173 13.49 13.93 2.80
N PHE A 174 12.70 13.69 1.75
CA PHE A 174 12.14 12.39 1.42
C PHE A 174 12.78 11.83 0.13
N PRO A 175 13.68 10.83 0.23
CA PRO A 175 14.27 10.19 -0.94
C PRO A 175 13.23 9.42 -1.75
N ASP A 176 13.35 9.43 -3.08
CA ASP A 176 12.48 8.65 -3.97
C ASP A 176 12.60 7.14 -3.73
N GLN A 177 13.70 6.67 -3.15
CA GLN A 177 13.92 5.26 -2.76
C GLN A 177 12.92 4.79 -1.69
N LEU A 178 12.29 5.71 -0.96
CA LEU A 178 11.24 5.36 -0.01
C LEU A 178 9.90 5.08 -0.71
N ILE A 179 9.74 5.49 -1.97
CA ILE A 179 8.53 5.21 -2.75
C ILE A 179 8.60 3.76 -3.23
N PHE A 180 7.50 3.01 -3.12
CA PHE A 180 7.44 1.61 -3.53
C PHE A 180 7.90 1.43 -4.99
N PRO A 181 8.97 0.66 -5.26
CA PRO A 181 9.63 0.65 -6.57
C PRO A 181 8.94 -0.27 -7.59
N ASN A 182 8.25 -1.33 -7.15
CA ASN A 182 7.69 -2.34 -8.05
C ASN A 182 6.37 -1.91 -8.70
N HIS A 183 5.90 -0.67 -8.50
CA HIS A 183 4.72 -0.18 -9.18
C HIS A 183 4.84 1.30 -9.57
N SER A 184 4.78 1.57 -10.89
CA SER A 184 5.01 2.89 -11.47
C SER A 184 4.00 3.96 -11.01
N ARG A 185 2.78 3.55 -10.63
CA ARG A 185 1.72 4.40 -10.05
C ARG A 185 2.20 5.33 -8.95
N PHE A 186 3.00 4.86 -7.99
CA PHE A 186 3.33 5.67 -6.83
C PHE A 186 4.26 6.82 -7.21
N LYS A 187 5.33 6.51 -7.95
CA LYS A 187 6.30 7.52 -8.40
C LYS A 187 5.69 8.52 -9.39
N ILE A 188 4.84 8.06 -10.32
CA ILE A 188 4.19 8.97 -11.27
C ILE A 188 3.13 9.84 -10.60
N LEU A 189 2.39 9.31 -9.62
CA LEU A 189 1.42 10.09 -8.84
C LEU A 189 2.13 11.22 -8.12
N THR A 190 3.24 10.94 -7.44
CA THR A 190 4.06 11.94 -6.75
C THR A 190 4.52 13.04 -7.70
N ARG A 191 5.06 12.67 -8.86
CA ARG A 191 5.53 13.63 -9.87
C ARG A 191 4.39 14.46 -10.45
N ASN A 192 3.29 13.84 -10.86
CA ASN A 192 2.19 14.51 -11.53
C ASN A 192 1.42 15.44 -10.58
N LEU A 193 1.26 15.07 -9.30
CA LEU A 193 0.63 15.95 -8.31
C LEU A 193 1.43 17.23 -8.10
N ARG A 194 2.76 17.14 -8.06
CA ARG A 194 3.65 18.30 -7.97
C ARG A 194 3.54 19.18 -9.22
N LEU A 195 3.73 18.61 -10.41
CA LEU A 195 3.65 19.35 -11.68
C LEU A 195 2.27 19.95 -11.98
N ARG A 196 1.20 19.39 -11.44
CA ARG A 196 -0.15 19.97 -11.53
C ARG A 196 -0.30 21.22 -10.65
N ARG A 197 0.40 21.24 -9.51
CA ARG A 197 0.31 22.32 -8.52
C ARG A 197 1.15 23.53 -8.91
N ASP A 198 2.32 23.26 -9.49
CA ASP A 198 3.24 24.26 -10.06
C ASP A 198 2.59 24.98 -11.27
#